data_AF-A0A968L4V2-F1
#
_entry.id   AF-A0A968L4V2-F1
#
_cell.length_a   1.000
_cell.length_b   1.000
_cell.length_c   1.000
_cell.angle_alpha   90.00
_cell.angle_beta   90.00
_cell.angle_gamma   90.00
#
_symmetry.space_group_name_H-M   'P 1'
#
loop_
_entity.id
_entity.type
_entity.pdbx_description
1 polymer ?
#
loop_
_entity_poly.entity_id
_entity_poly.type
_entity_poly.pdbx_seq_one_letter_code
_entity_poly.pdbx_strand_id
1 'polypeptide(L)'
;MRVALPPRLIQGTGRLLIAANLVAVAALAVIIVIGVASSPINQPAQLLPSPTSTFGLMPMGSAHIPTTNACILCHETAGQVKGVPPMLHPVEGWRRCTTCHGNEALGRTAPGHEGIPEEECLNCHRTAPAGPAITRPHAELQNQQCLACHGGVAHLPSSMASSREDECVLCHQPADLSPPQFPHAPSVDVGCRSCHVSAEVGALPIDHALRSDETCLLCHEIRLSPPLAPLPTPIPSVADS
;
A
#
# COMPACT_ATOMS: atom_id res chain seq x y z
N MET A 1 -46.78 -31.79 86.36
CA MET A 1 -47.95 -31.91 85.47
C MET A 1 -47.51 -31.52 84.06
N ARG A 2 -47.42 -32.47 83.12
CA ARG A 2 -47.15 -32.19 81.69
C ARG A 2 -48.41 -32.54 80.91
N VAL A 3 -49.04 -31.53 80.33
CA VAL A 3 -50.21 -31.69 79.45
C VAL A 3 -49.69 -32.07 78.07
N ALA A 4 -50.00 -33.29 77.62
CA ALA A 4 -49.70 -33.76 76.27
C ALA A 4 -50.81 -33.30 75.31
N LEU A 5 -50.45 -32.52 74.29
CA LEU A 5 -51.36 -32.07 73.24
C LEU A 5 -51.53 -33.19 72.19
N PRO A 6 -52.75 -33.49 71.71
CA PRO A 6 -52.98 -34.63 70.82
C PRO A 6 -52.39 -34.41 69.40
N PRO A 7 -51.71 -35.41 68.82
CA PRO A 7 -50.94 -35.30 67.57
C PRO A 7 -51.78 -35.07 66.29
N ARG A 8 -53.12 -35.10 66.36
CA ARG A 8 -53.98 -34.99 65.18
C ARG A 8 -54.23 -33.55 64.69
N LEU A 9 -54.03 -32.53 65.53
CA LEU A 9 -54.22 -31.13 65.10
C LEU A 9 -53.07 -30.60 64.22
N ILE A 10 -51.85 -31.13 64.37
CA ILE A 10 -50.64 -30.62 63.70
C ILE A 10 -50.58 -31.06 62.21
N GLN A 11 -51.15 -32.22 61.88
CA GLN A 11 -51.18 -32.72 60.49
C GLN A 11 -52.20 -32.00 59.60
N GLY A 12 -53.31 -31.52 60.17
CA GLY A 12 -54.35 -30.81 59.41
C GLY A 12 -53.92 -29.40 59.01
N THR A 13 -53.29 -28.67 59.94
CA THR A 13 -52.80 -27.30 59.70
C THR A 13 -51.63 -27.28 58.72
N GLY A 14 -50.70 -28.24 58.82
CA GLY A 14 -49.58 -28.37 57.87
C GLY A 14 -50.05 -28.63 56.43
N ARG A 15 -51.08 -29.47 56.24
CA ARG A 15 -51.66 -29.73 54.91
C ARG A 15 -52.35 -28.50 54.33
N LEU A 16 -53.04 -27.70 55.14
CA LEU A 16 -53.64 -26.44 54.69
C LEU A 16 -52.58 -25.41 54.26
N LEU A 17 -51.48 -25.28 55.01
CA LEU A 17 -50.41 -24.34 54.69
C LEU A 17 -49.65 -24.74 53.42
N ILE A 18 -49.45 -26.03 53.19
CA ILE A 18 -48.85 -26.55 51.95
C ILE A 18 -49.79 -26.30 50.76
N ALA A 19 -51.09 -26.59 50.90
CA ALA A 19 -52.06 -26.32 49.85
C ALA A 19 -52.16 -24.82 49.52
N ALA A 20 -52.15 -23.95 50.53
CA ALA A 20 -52.16 -22.50 50.33
C ALA A 20 -50.91 -22.00 49.61
N ASN A 21 -49.72 -22.51 49.95
CA ASN A 21 -48.49 -22.19 49.24
C ASN A 21 -48.50 -22.65 47.78
N LEU A 22 -48.99 -23.86 47.51
CA LEU A 22 -49.09 -24.37 46.14
C LEU A 22 -50.03 -23.51 45.28
N VAL A 23 -51.16 -23.07 45.84
CA VAL A 23 -52.08 -22.14 45.15
C VAL A 23 -51.42 -20.78 44.91
N ALA A 24 -50.68 -20.24 45.89
CA ALA A 24 -49.97 -18.98 45.73
C ALA A 24 -48.88 -19.04 44.65
N VAL A 25 -48.10 -20.12 44.62
CA VAL A 25 -47.07 -20.34 43.59
C VAL A 25 -47.69 -20.51 42.21
N ALA A 26 -48.81 -21.26 42.11
CA ALA A 26 -49.53 -21.41 40.85
C ALA A 26 -50.09 -20.07 40.35
N ALA A 27 -50.65 -19.24 41.23
CA ALA A 27 -51.12 -17.91 40.88
C ALA A 27 -49.98 -17.00 40.40
N LEU A 28 -48.82 -17.04 41.07
CA LEU A 28 -47.64 -16.26 40.66
C LEU A 28 -47.12 -16.70 39.27
N ALA A 29 -47.10 -18.01 39.01
CA ALA A 29 -46.69 -18.54 37.72
C ALA A 29 -47.63 -18.09 36.60
N VAL A 30 -48.95 -18.08 36.85
CA VAL A 30 -49.94 -17.57 35.89
C VAL A 30 -49.75 -16.08 35.61
N ILE A 31 -49.50 -15.27 36.65
CA ILE A 31 -49.24 -13.83 36.49
C ILE A 31 -47.99 -13.59 35.64
N ILE A 32 -46.92 -14.36 35.85
CA ILE A 32 -45.68 -14.25 35.06
C ILE A 32 -45.95 -14.61 33.59
N VAL A 33 -46.67 -15.71 33.33
CA VAL A 33 -47.00 -16.14 31.95
C VAL A 33 -47.87 -15.10 31.24
N ILE A 34 -48.87 -14.54 31.93
CA ILE A 34 -49.71 -13.47 31.37
C ILE A 34 -48.87 -12.21 31.11
N GLY A 35 -47.99 -11.82 32.02
CA GLY A 35 -47.10 -10.67 31.85
C GLY A 35 -46.12 -10.80 30.67
N VAL A 36 -45.58 -12.00 30.44
CA VAL A 36 -44.71 -12.28 29.29
C VAL A 36 -45.51 -12.30 27.98
N ALA A 37 -46.73 -12.84 27.99
CA ALA A 37 -47.60 -12.88 26.81
C ALA A 37 -48.17 -11.51 26.42
N SER A 38 -48.28 -10.58 27.38
CA SER A 38 -48.80 -9.22 27.16
C SER A 38 -47.69 -8.16 27.02
N SER A 39 -46.42 -8.56 27.08
CA SER A 39 -45.29 -7.67 26.82
C SER A 39 -45.13 -7.41 25.30
N PRO A 40 -45.05 -6.14 24.85
CA PRO A 40 -45.01 -5.79 23.42
C PRO A 40 -43.65 -6.04 22.75
N ILE A 41 -42.84 -6.95 23.28
CA ILE A 41 -41.44 -7.18 22.85
C ILE A 41 -41.37 -7.91 21.49
N ASN A 42 -42.47 -8.55 21.06
CA ASN A 42 -42.57 -9.27 19.78
C ASN A 42 -43.30 -8.51 18.67
N GLN A 43 -43.56 -7.21 18.82
CA GLN A 43 -43.87 -6.42 17.63
C GLN A 43 -42.58 -6.27 16.83
N PRO A 44 -42.52 -6.69 15.55
CA PRO A 44 -41.39 -6.30 14.71
C PRO A 44 -41.32 -4.79 14.80
N ALA A 45 -40.15 -4.25 15.15
CA ALA A 45 -39.92 -2.82 15.12
C ALA A 45 -40.35 -2.36 13.72
N GLN A 46 -41.54 -1.78 13.62
CA GLN A 46 -41.93 -1.05 12.45
C GLN A 46 -40.99 0.14 12.51
N LEU A 47 -39.91 0.07 11.75
CA LEU A 47 -39.14 1.22 11.33
C LEU A 47 -40.17 2.18 10.76
N LEU A 48 -40.68 3.08 11.62
CA LEU A 48 -41.27 4.31 11.15
C LEU A 48 -40.24 4.86 10.17
N PRO A 49 -40.58 5.04 8.88
CA PRO A 49 -39.67 5.74 8.01
C PRO A 49 -39.39 7.05 8.72
N SER A 50 -38.12 7.26 9.10
CA SER A 50 -37.65 8.59 9.40
C SER A 50 -38.16 9.48 8.28
N PRO A 51 -38.60 10.73 8.53
CA PRO A 51 -38.82 11.64 7.42
C PRO A 51 -37.56 11.54 6.60
N THR A 52 -37.69 10.97 5.40
CA THR A 52 -36.65 11.00 4.41
C THR A 52 -36.43 12.48 4.26
N SER A 53 -35.39 13.01 4.91
CA SER A 53 -34.64 14.08 4.30
C SER A 53 -34.39 13.52 2.92
N THR A 54 -35.15 14.03 1.97
CA THR A 54 -34.77 14.04 0.58
C THR A 54 -33.48 14.84 0.57
N PHE A 55 -32.38 14.23 1.06
CA PHE A 55 -31.07 14.46 0.51
C PHE A 55 -31.33 14.22 -0.95
N GLY A 56 -31.48 15.32 -1.69
CA GLY A 56 -31.94 15.30 -3.07
C GLY A 56 -31.21 14.17 -3.73
N LEU A 57 -31.96 13.22 -4.31
CA LEU A 57 -31.38 12.12 -5.06
C LEU A 57 -30.42 12.78 -6.04
N MET A 58 -29.12 12.80 -5.73
CA MET A 58 -28.12 13.27 -6.67
C MET A 58 -28.30 12.30 -7.83
N PRO A 59 -28.76 12.77 -8.99
CA PRO A 59 -29.04 11.89 -10.09
C PRO A 59 -27.72 11.21 -10.43
N MET A 60 -27.64 9.91 -10.18
CA MET A 60 -26.49 9.12 -10.59
C MET A 60 -26.49 9.16 -12.12
N GLY A 61 -25.48 9.79 -12.69
CA GLY A 61 -25.32 9.83 -14.14
C GLY A 61 -25.20 8.41 -14.68
N SER A 62 -25.53 8.23 -15.96
CA SER A 62 -25.49 6.93 -16.65
C SER A 62 -24.09 6.28 -16.70
N ALA A 63 -23.05 6.95 -16.20
CA ALA A 63 -21.67 6.48 -16.10
C ALA A 63 -21.23 6.12 -14.66
N HIS A 64 -22.16 6.00 -13.71
CA HIS A 64 -21.83 5.60 -12.34
C HIS A 64 -21.24 4.19 -12.31
N ILE A 65 -20.18 4.01 -11.51
CA ILE A 65 -19.52 2.71 -11.34
C ILE A 65 -20.47 1.78 -10.55
N PRO A 66 -20.76 0.56 -11.03
CA PRO A 66 -21.54 -0.40 -10.26
C PRO A 66 -20.77 -0.79 -9.00
N THR A 67 -21.31 -0.48 -7.82
CA THR A 67 -20.72 -0.86 -6.53
C THR A 67 -21.80 -1.07 -5.48
N THR A 68 -21.52 -1.96 -4.52
CA THR A 68 -22.34 -2.19 -3.33
C THR A 68 -21.87 -1.37 -2.12
N ASN A 69 -20.79 -0.59 -2.29
CA ASN A 69 -20.19 0.22 -1.24
C ASN A 69 -21.00 1.49 -0.93
N ALA A 70 -20.82 2.01 0.28
CA ALA A 70 -21.48 3.24 0.71
C ALA A 70 -21.06 4.45 -0.14
N CYS A 71 -22.02 5.30 -0.53
CA CYS A 71 -21.77 6.45 -1.42
C CYS A 71 -20.67 7.39 -0.90
N ILE A 72 -20.59 7.53 0.43
CA ILE A 72 -19.59 8.35 1.13
C ILE A 72 -18.16 7.88 0.92
N LEU A 73 -17.93 6.66 0.40
CA LEU A 73 -16.60 6.18 0.05
C LEU A 73 -16.09 6.85 -1.23
N CYS A 74 -16.98 7.19 -2.16
CA CYS A 74 -16.64 7.83 -3.42
C CYS A 74 -16.94 9.34 -3.42
N HIS A 75 -17.95 9.79 -2.68
CA HIS A 75 -18.41 11.18 -2.69
C HIS A 75 -18.13 11.90 -1.37
N GLU A 76 -17.77 13.18 -1.49
CA GLU A 76 -17.84 14.12 -0.40
C GLU A 76 -19.29 14.57 -0.17
N THR A 77 -19.57 15.15 0.99
CA THR A 77 -20.93 15.62 1.37
C THR A 77 -21.48 16.69 0.43
N ALA A 78 -20.64 17.33 -0.39
CA ALA A 78 -21.01 18.28 -1.43
C ALA A 78 -21.25 17.64 -2.82
N GLY A 79 -21.24 16.30 -2.92
CA GLY A 79 -21.46 15.57 -4.18
C GLY A 79 -20.22 15.44 -5.07
N GLN A 80 -19.10 16.08 -4.70
CA GLN A 80 -17.82 15.95 -5.41
C GLN A 80 -17.27 14.54 -5.25
N VAL A 81 -16.76 13.96 -6.34
CA VAL A 81 -16.06 12.67 -6.29
C VAL A 81 -14.68 12.89 -5.68
N LYS A 82 -14.33 12.07 -4.70
CA LYS A 82 -13.01 12.10 -4.05
C LYS A 82 -11.92 11.81 -5.07
N GLY A 83 -10.82 12.56 -4.99
CA GLY A 83 -9.63 12.29 -5.78
C GLY A 83 -8.96 10.99 -5.34
N VAL A 84 -8.83 10.04 -6.26
CA VAL A 84 -8.14 8.76 -6.02
C VAL A 84 -6.77 8.80 -6.69
N PRO A 85 -5.67 8.50 -5.99
CA PRO A 85 -4.35 8.43 -6.59
C PRO A 85 -4.30 7.39 -7.73
N PRO A 86 -3.67 7.72 -8.87
CA PRO A 86 -3.52 6.77 -9.97
C PRO A 86 -2.49 5.68 -9.59
N MET A 87 -2.68 4.49 -10.13
CA MET A 87 -1.69 3.41 -10.01
C MET A 87 -0.50 3.69 -10.91
N LEU A 88 0.70 3.56 -10.35
CA LEU A 88 1.96 3.85 -11.05
C LEU A 88 2.63 2.60 -11.62
N HIS A 89 1.95 1.45 -11.54
CA HIS A 89 2.39 0.18 -12.09
C HIS A 89 1.26 -0.45 -12.92
N PRO A 90 1.58 -1.33 -13.89
CA PRO A 90 0.56 -2.09 -14.60
C PRO A 90 -0.16 -3.07 -13.67
N VAL A 91 -1.37 -3.46 -14.07
CA VAL A 91 -2.15 -4.51 -13.38
C VAL A 91 -1.83 -5.91 -13.95
N GLU A 92 -1.35 -5.98 -15.19
CA GLU A 92 -0.98 -7.25 -15.82
C GLU A 92 0.15 -7.93 -15.04
N GLY A 93 -0.04 -9.20 -14.66
CA GLY A 93 0.86 -9.93 -13.76
C GLY A 93 0.64 -9.69 -12.26
N TRP A 94 -0.14 -8.67 -11.87
CA TRP A 94 -0.36 -8.27 -10.48
C TRP A 94 -1.85 -8.36 -10.12
N ARG A 95 -2.34 -9.57 -9.90
CA ARG A 95 -3.79 -9.81 -9.67
C ARG A 95 -4.24 -9.69 -8.21
N ARG A 96 -3.31 -9.62 -7.25
CA ARG A 96 -3.63 -9.60 -5.82
C ARG A 96 -3.09 -8.36 -5.13
N CYS A 97 -3.89 -7.29 -5.12
CA CYS A 97 -3.50 -5.96 -4.64
C CYS A 97 -2.92 -6.02 -3.22
N THR A 98 -3.56 -6.77 -2.32
CA THR A 98 -3.19 -6.82 -0.90
C THR A 98 -1.91 -7.58 -0.61
N THR A 99 -1.34 -8.29 -1.60
CA THR A 99 -0.03 -8.95 -1.47
C THR A 99 1.07 -7.92 -1.18
N CYS A 100 1.01 -6.77 -1.84
CA CYS A 100 1.93 -5.67 -1.64
C CYS A 100 1.27 -4.55 -0.84
N HIS A 101 0.03 -4.18 -1.19
CA HIS A 101 -0.65 -3.04 -0.58
C HIS A 101 -1.22 -3.33 0.81
N GLY A 102 -0.95 -4.48 1.43
CA GLY A 102 -1.61 -4.95 2.64
C GLY A 102 -1.40 -4.16 3.94
N ASN A 103 -0.47 -3.20 3.98
CA ASN A 103 -0.06 -2.45 5.17
C ASN A 103 -0.23 -0.92 4.98
N GLU A 104 0.10 -0.14 6.02
CA GLU A 104 0.03 1.34 6.00
C GLU A 104 0.95 1.98 4.96
N ALA A 105 2.15 1.44 4.78
CA ALA A 105 3.15 2.00 3.86
C ALA A 105 2.66 1.97 2.40
N LEU A 106 1.89 0.95 2.03
CA LEU A 106 1.39 0.76 0.67
C LEU A 106 -0.12 0.95 0.54
N GLY A 107 -0.82 1.35 1.62
CA GLY A 107 -2.08 2.08 1.51
C GLY A 107 -3.39 1.32 1.79
N ARG A 108 -3.40 0.00 2.04
CA ARG A 108 -4.67 -0.69 2.39
C ARG A 108 -5.32 -0.17 3.67
N THR A 109 -4.52 0.39 4.58
CA THR A 109 -5.02 0.99 5.82
C THR A 109 -5.02 2.52 5.76
N ALA A 110 -4.77 3.11 4.59
CA ALA A 110 -4.91 4.54 4.40
C ALA A 110 -6.38 4.98 4.55
N PRO A 111 -6.63 6.24 4.96
CA PRO A 111 -8.00 6.75 5.11
C PRO A 111 -8.85 6.49 3.86
N GLY A 112 -10.05 5.95 4.06
CA GLY A 112 -10.98 5.64 2.97
C GLY A 112 -10.91 4.22 2.41
N HIS A 113 -10.04 3.34 2.93
CA HIS A 113 -9.95 1.93 2.52
C HIS A 113 -10.72 0.95 3.43
N GLU A 114 -11.32 1.44 4.53
CA GLU A 114 -12.04 0.60 5.49
C GLU A 114 -13.26 -0.09 4.83
N GLY A 115 -13.34 -1.41 4.98
CA GLY A 115 -14.46 -2.21 4.47
C GLY A 115 -14.48 -2.42 2.95
N ILE A 116 -13.46 -1.95 2.21
CA ILE A 116 -13.38 -2.15 0.75
C ILE A 116 -12.80 -3.53 0.45
N PRO A 117 -13.52 -4.40 -0.29
CA PRO A 117 -13.01 -5.69 -0.70
C PRO A 117 -11.99 -5.55 -1.85
N GLU A 118 -11.05 -6.49 -1.96
CA GLU A 118 -9.91 -6.41 -2.89
C GLU A 118 -10.35 -6.35 -4.36
N GLU A 119 -11.40 -7.10 -4.69
CA GLU A 119 -12.03 -7.12 -6.01
C GLU A 119 -12.59 -5.76 -6.47
N GLU A 120 -12.80 -4.83 -5.53
CA GLU A 120 -13.31 -3.49 -5.81
C GLU A 120 -12.22 -2.41 -5.87
N CYS A 121 -10.94 -2.74 -5.68
CA CYS A 121 -9.85 -1.75 -5.80
C CYS A 121 -9.87 -1.05 -7.16
N LEU A 122 -10.19 -1.80 -8.23
CA LEU A 122 -10.31 -1.29 -9.59
C LEU A 122 -11.64 -0.57 -9.85
N ASN A 123 -12.49 -0.33 -8.85
CA ASN A 123 -13.59 0.62 -9.01
C ASN A 123 -13.05 2.06 -8.89
N CYS A 124 -12.11 2.28 -7.97
CA CYS A 124 -11.55 3.60 -7.67
C CYS A 124 -10.21 3.85 -8.37
N HIS A 125 -9.31 2.87 -8.36
CA HIS A 125 -7.97 3.03 -8.89
C HIS A 125 -7.90 2.78 -10.39
N ARG A 126 -7.17 3.65 -11.09
CA ARG A 126 -6.92 3.58 -12.53
C ARG A 126 -5.41 3.67 -12.76
N THR A 127 -4.91 2.94 -13.75
CA THR A 127 -3.51 3.04 -14.16
C THR A 127 -3.25 4.45 -14.69
N ALA A 128 -2.16 5.06 -14.23
CA ALA A 128 -1.62 6.25 -14.87
C ALA A 128 -1.24 5.93 -16.32
N PRO A 129 -1.23 6.94 -17.22
CA PRO A 129 -0.55 6.81 -18.49
C PRO A 129 0.89 6.32 -18.27
N ALA A 130 1.38 5.46 -19.16
CA ALA A 130 2.75 4.97 -19.06
C ALA A 130 3.74 6.15 -19.04
N GLY A 131 4.63 6.15 -18.05
CA GLY A 131 5.76 7.07 -18.01
C GLY A 131 6.75 6.78 -19.13
N PRO A 132 7.75 7.67 -19.33
CA PRO A 132 8.84 7.39 -20.25
C PRO A 132 9.51 6.06 -19.90
N ALA A 133 9.92 5.30 -20.92
CA ALA A 133 10.62 4.05 -20.72
C ALA A 133 11.91 4.27 -19.90
N ILE A 134 12.22 3.34 -19.00
CA ILE A 134 13.52 3.30 -18.34
C ILE A 134 14.54 2.91 -19.40
N THR A 135 15.33 3.87 -19.86
CA THR A 135 16.26 3.68 -21.00
C THR A 135 17.63 3.16 -20.59
N ARG A 136 17.97 3.19 -19.30
CA ARG A 136 19.28 2.82 -18.76
C ARG A 136 19.14 2.13 -17.39
N PRO A 137 18.59 0.91 -17.34
CA PRO A 137 18.64 0.12 -16.10
C PRO A 137 20.09 -0.25 -15.78
N HIS A 138 20.45 -0.22 -14.49
CA HIS A 138 21.82 -0.50 -14.05
C HIS A 138 22.05 -2.01 -13.93
N ALA A 139 22.90 -2.60 -14.77
CA ALA A 139 23.36 -3.98 -14.58
C ALA A 139 24.38 -4.09 -13.42
N GLU A 140 25.25 -3.09 -13.26
CA GLU A 140 26.41 -3.13 -12.36
C GLU A 140 26.16 -2.53 -10.97
N LEU A 141 25.04 -1.82 -10.76
CA LEU A 141 24.75 -1.08 -9.51
C LEU A 141 23.67 -1.73 -8.66
N GLN A 142 23.45 -3.04 -8.80
CA GLN A 142 22.37 -3.76 -8.11
C GLN A 142 22.46 -3.72 -6.57
N ASN A 143 23.64 -3.43 -6.02
CA ASN A 143 23.90 -3.36 -4.59
C ASN A 143 24.10 -1.93 -4.07
N GLN A 144 23.88 -0.90 -4.91
CA GLN A 144 24.01 0.49 -4.51
C GLN A 144 22.69 1.04 -3.95
N GLN A 145 22.79 2.08 -3.12
CA GLN A 145 21.61 2.80 -2.64
C GLN A 145 21.00 3.62 -3.78
N CYS A 146 19.76 3.33 -4.14
CA CYS A 146 18.96 4.00 -5.17
C CYS A 146 18.94 5.51 -4.95
N LEU A 147 18.67 5.94 -3.71
CA LEU A 147 18.55 7.34 -3.33
C LEU A 147 19.89 8.10 -3.26
N ALA A 148 21.03 7.41 -3.36
CA ALA A 148 22.33 8.08 -3.50
C ALA A 148 22.47 8.79 -4.85
N CYS A 149 21.70 8.37 -5.86
CA CYS A 149 21.69 9.00 -7.19
C CYS A 149 20.33 9.59 -7.53
N HIS A 150 19.24 8.85 -7.32
CA HIS A 150 17.89 9.29 -7.66
C HIS A 150 17.40 10.37 -6.68
N GLY A 151 17.17 11.58 -7.20
CA GLY A 151 16.80 12.77 -6.43
C GLY A 151 17.92 13.81 -6.34
N GLY A 152 19.14 13.43 -6.75
CA GLY A 152 20.29 14.33 -6.85
C GLY A 152 20.78 14.46 -8.30
N VAL A 153 21.53 13.45 -8.76
CA VAL A 153 22.14 13.42 -10.11
C VAL A 153 21.29 12.67 -11.13
N ALA A 154 20.42 11.77 -10.68
CA ALA A 154 19.46 11.05 -11.50
C ALA A 154 18.03 11.48 -11.13
N HIS A 155 17.14 11.44 -12.13
CA HIS A 155 15.74 11.82 -11.92
C HIS A 155 15.05 10.90 -10.92
N LEU A 156 14.39 11.49 -9.92
CA LEU A 156 13.40 10.83 -9.09
C LEU A 156 12.04 11.49 -9.36
N PRO A 157 11.04 10.75 -9.86
CA PRO A 157 9.70 11.28 -10.04
C PRO A 157 9.14 11.80 -8.71
N SER A 158 8.39 12.90 -8.74
CA SER A 158 7.77 13.47 -7.53
C SER A 158 6.81 12.50 -6.85
N SER A 159 6.21 11.59 -7.60
CA SER A 159 5.37 10.51 -7.07
C SER A 159 6.14 9.50 -6.20
N MET A 160 7.46 9.47 -6.30
CA MET A 160 8.37 8.63 -5.50
C MET A 160 9.14 9.43 -4.45
N ALA A 161 8.82 10.71 -4.24
CA ALA A 161 9.56 11.57 -3.32
C ALA A 161 9.50 11.11 -1.86
N SER A 162 8.47 10.34 -1.48
CA SER A 162 8.30 9.76 -0.15
C SER A 162 8.67 8.27 -0.06
N SER A 163 9.17 7.67 -1.15
CA SER A 163 9.54 6.25 -1.18
C SER A 163 10.81 6.00 -0.38
N ARG A 164 10.90 4.81 0.23
CA ARG A 164 12.07 4.36 0.97
C ARG A 164 13.03 3.59 0.06
N GLU A 165 14.29 3.52 0.50
CA GLU A 165 15.36 2.81 -0.20
C GLU A 165 15.02 1.34 -0.46
N ASP A 166 14.49 0.65 0.56
CA ASP A 166 14.10 -0.77 0.50
C ASP A 166 12.84 -1.04 -0.33
N GLU A 167 12.06 -0.01 -0.66
CA GLU A 167 10.84 -0.13 -1.47
C GLU A 167 11.11 -0.10 -2.97
N CYS A 168 12.26 0.45 -3.39
CA CYS A 168 12.59 0.66 -4.80
C CYS A 168 12.59 -0.67 -5.58
N VAL A 169 13.22 -1.70 -5.00
CA VAL A 169 13.38 -3.03 -5.61
C VAL A 169 12.11 -3.89 -5.58
N LEU A 170 11.06 -3.45 -4.87
CA LEU A 170 9.75 -4.14 -4.90
C LEU A 170 9.12 -4.09 -6.30
N CYS A 171 9.35 -2.98 -7.01
CA CYS A 171 8.78 -2.72 -8.33
C CYS A 171 9.85 -2.57 -9.42
N HIS A 172 11.00 -1.97 -9.09
CA HIS A 172 12.08 -1.72 -10.04
C HIS A 172 13.17 -2.78 -9.89
N GLN A 173 13.07 -3.83 -10.70
CA GLN A 173 14.19 -4.76 -10.84
C GLN A 173 15.27 -4.14 -11.72
N PRO A 174 16.54 -4.15 -11.28
CA PRO A 174 17.65 -3.80 -12.16
C PRO A 174 17.61 -4.70 -13.39
N ALA A 175 17.57 -4.10 -14.58
CA ALA A 175 17.68 -4.86 -15.81
C ALA A 175 19.15 -5.08 -16.17
N ASP A 176 19.40 -6.18 -16.87
CA ASP A 176 20.73 -6.61 -17.30
C ASP A 176 21.14 -5.89 -18.60
N LEU A 177 21.32 -4.58 -18.51
CA LEU A 177 21.86 -3.77 -19.60
C LEU A 177 23.23 -3.23 -19.21
N SER A 178 24.28 -3.80 -19.81
CA SER A 178 25.64 -3.31 -19.64
C SER A 178 25.82 -1.92 -20.27
N PRO A 179 26.67 -1.06 -19.68
CA PRO A 179 27.03 0.21 -20.29
C PRO A 179 27.79 -0.01 -21.62
N PRO A 180 27.76 0.96 -22.54
CA PRO A 180 28.54 0.88 -23.77
C PRO A 180 30.02 0.69 -23.46
N GLN A 181 30.67 -0.21 -24.21
CA GLN A 181 32.11 -0.43 -24.08
C GLN A 181 32.90 0.78 -24.57
N PHE A 182 34.04 1.05 -23.93
CA PHE A 182 34.95 2.10 -24.36
C PHE A 182 35.69 1.71 -25.64
N PRO A 183 35.65 2.56 -26.69
CA PRO A 183 36.49 2.36 -27.87
C PRO A 183 37.92 2.90 -27.68
N HIS A 184 38.25 3.47 -26.51
CA HIS A 184 39.55 4.08 -26.23
C HIS A 184 40.01 3.81 -24.79
N ALA A 185 41.31 3.94 -24.56
CA ALA A 185 41.88 3.87 -23.22
C ALA A 185 41.39 5.07 -22.36
N PRO A 186 41.19 4.87 -21.05
CA PRO A 186 40.91 5.95 -20.12
C PRO A 186 42.07 6.94 -20.04
N SER A 187 41.77 8.23 -19.98
CA SER A 187 42.75 9.26 -19.60
C SER A 187 42.40 9.76 -18.21
N VAL A 188 43.33 9.69 -17.27
CA VAL A 188 43.14 10.17 -15.89
C VAL A 188 43.25 11.70 -15.79
N ASP A 189 43.81 12.35 -16.81
CA ASP A 189 44.12 13.78 -16.80
C ASP A 189 43.06 14.65 -17.48
N VAL A 190 42.04 14.02 -18.10
CA VAL A 190 41.03 14.70 -18.91
C VAL A 190 39.65 14.18 -18.52
N GLY A 191 38.79 15.07 -18.02
CA GLY A 191 37.44 14.71 -17.60
C GLY A 191 36.55 14.23 -18.76
N CYS A 192 35.65 13.28 -18.51
CA CYS A 192 34.87 12.61 -19.56
C CYS A 192 34.10 13.61 -20.45
N ARG A 193 33.53 14.64 -19.81
CA ARG A 193 32.71 15.67 -20.47
C ARG A 193 33.49 16.59 -21.40
N SER A 194 34.82 16.68 -21.32
CA SER A 194 35.57 17.56 -22.23
C SER A 194 35.63 17.01 -23.65
N CYS A 195 35.50 15.69 -23.82
CA CYS A 195 35.45 15.05 -25.12
C CYS A 195 34.00 14.71 -25.52
N HIS A 196 33.15 14.20 -24.63
CA HIS A 196 31.79 13.77 -24.97
C HIS A 196 30.77 14.92 -25.16
N VAL A 197 31.13 15.94 -25.94
CA VAL A 197 30.33 17.15 -26.22
C VAL A 197 29.58 17.08 -27.55
N SER A 198 30.02 16.25 -28.50
CA SER A 198 29.47 16.19 -29.85
C SER A 198 29.16 14.76 -30.30
N ALA A 199 28.28 14.63 -31.29
CA ALA A 199 27.83 13.32 -31.77
C ALA A 199 28.98 12.47 -32.33
N GLU A 200 30.00 13.10 -32.93
CA GLU A 200 31.16 12.42 -33.54
C GLU A 200 31.99 11.61 -32.54
N VAL A 201 31.98 12.03 -31.28
CA VAL A 201 32.73 11.42 -30.16
C VAL A 201 31.79 10.79 -29.12
N GLY A 202 30.50 10.65 -29.47
CA GLY A 202 29.47 10.10 -28.59
C GLY A 202 29.01 11.11 -27.53
N ALA A 203 28.21 12.09 -27.93
CA ALA A 203 27.64 13.09 -27.03
C ALA A 203 26.87 12.42 -25.89
N LEU A 204 27.07 12.94 -24.68
CA LEU A 204 26.34 12.48 -23.51
C LEU A 204 24.84 12.76 -23.67
N PRO A 205 23.96 11.78 -23.39
CA PRO A 205 22.53 12.04 -23.33
C PRO A 205 22.20 13.04 -22.21
N ILE A 206 21.05 13.72 -22.31
CA ILE A 206 20.68 14.82 -21.40
C ILE A 206 20.64 14.42 -19.92
N ASP A 207 20.35 13.15 -19.62
CA ASP A 207 20.31 12.62 -18.26
C ASP A 207 21.70 12.47 -17.61
N HIS A 208 22.79 12.65 -18.38
CA HIS A 208 24.16 12.67 -17.88
C HIS A 208 24.66 14.08 -17.55
N ALA A 209 23.88 15.12 -17.81
CA ALA A 209 24.32 16.51 -17.68
C ALA A 209 24.79 16.89 -16.27
N LEU A 210 24.27 16.22 -15.23
CA LEU A 210 24.61 16.46 -13.82
C LEU A 210 25.60 15.44 -13.24
N ARG A 211 26.17 14.54 -14.06
CA ARG A 211 27.09 13.48 -13.60
C ARG A 211 28.54 13.96 -13.58
N SER A 212 29.23 13.72 -12.46
CA SER A 212 30.67 13.95 -12.32
C SER A 212 31.46 12.81 -12.98
N ASP A 213 32.79 13.00 -13.13
CA ASP A 213 33.66 11.97 -13.70
C ASP A 213 33.68 10.70 -12.82
N GLU A 214 33.57 10.85 -11.49
CA GLU A 214 33.43 9.74 -10.55
C GLU A 214 32.14 8.94 -10.79
N THR A 215 31.05 9.60 -11.18
CA THR A 215 29.79 8.93 -11.53
C THR A 215 29.95 8.07 -12.78
N CYS A 216 30.76 8.52 -13.75
CA CYS A 216 31.04 7.76 -14.96
C CYS A 216 31.77 6.44 -14.64
N LEU A 217 32.69 6.47 -13.67
CA LEU A 217 33.48 5.31 -13.24
C LEU A 217 32.66 4.22 -12.53
N LEU A 218 31.45 4.54 -12.04
CA LEU A 218 30.58 3.55 -11.40
C LEU A 218 30.04 2.51 -12.38
N CYS A 219 29.77 2.92 -13.62
CA CYS A 219 29.25 2.04 -14.66
C CYS A 219 30.36 1.62 -15.62
N HIS A 220 31.21 2.57 -15.96
CA HIS A 220 32.27 2.31 -16.90
C HIS A 220 33.53 1.87 -16.17
N GLU A 221 33.72 0.54 -16.01
CA GLU A 221 34.91 -0.05 -15.41
C GLU A 221 36.19 0.38 -16.16
N ILE A 222 36.73 1.51 -15.77
CA ILE A 222 38.04 1.96 -16.16
C ILE A 222 39.04 1.15 -15.33
N ARG A 223 39.32 -0.07 -15.79
CA ARG A 223 40.49 -0.80 -15.35
C ARG A 223 41.68 0.01 -15.84
N LEU A 224 42.32 0.76 -14.95
CA LEU A 224 43.70 1.17 -15.17
C LEU A 224 44.47 -0.13 -15.41
N SER A 225 44.86 -0.39 -16.66
CA SER A 225 45.95 -1.33 -16.90
C SER A 225 47.08 -0.98 -15.92
N PRO A 226 47.78 -1.97 -15.33
CA PRO A 226 48.93 -1.64 -14.48
C PRO A 226 49.83 -0.68 -15.25
N PRO A 227 50.47 0.31 -14.58
CA PRO A 227 51.30 1.28 -15.27
C PRO A 227 52.26 0.53 -16.19
N LEU A 228 52.20 0.86 -17.48
CA LEU A 228 53.12 0.33 -18.48
C LEU A 228 54.53 0.41 -17.87
N ALA A 229 55.21 -0.74 -17.83
CA ALA A 229 56.57 -0.82 -17.34
C ALA A 229 57.38 0.33 -17.97
N PRO A 230 58.23 1.03 -17.19
CA PRO A 230 58.97 2.18 -17.69
C PRO A 230 59.69 1.80 -18.98
N LEU A 231 59.56 2.65 -20.01
CA LEU A 231 60.23 2.43 -21.28
C LEU A 231 61.72 2.18 -21.01
N PRO A 232 62.34 1.18 -21.67
CA PRO A 232 63.77 0.97 -21.54
C PRO A 232 64.49 2.27 -21.96
N THR A 233 65.37 2.75 -21.08
CA THR A 233 66.20 3.92 -21.35
C THR A 233 66.95 3.75 -22.67
N PRO A 234 67.04 4.81 -23.51
CA PRO A 234 67.74 4.72 -24.78
C PRO A 234 69.17 4.26 -24.56
N ILE A 235 69.55 3.22 -25.29
CA ILE A 235 70.92 2.72 -25.34
C ILE A 235 71.80 3.86 -25.89
N PRO A 236 72.89 4.25 -25.23
CA PRO A 236 73.77 5.29 -25.75
C PRO A 236 74.34 4.84 -27.11
N SER A 237 74.12 5.67 -28.13
CA SER A 237 74.73 5.49 -29.44
C SER A 237 76.24 5.52 -29.27
N VAL A 238 76.91 4.42 -29.63
CA VAL A 238 78.36 4.39 -29.80
C VAL A 238 78.69 5.41 -30.90
N ALA A 239 79.39 6.46 -30.53
CA ALA A 239 80.00 7.38 -31.47
C ALA A 239 81.28 6.71 -31.97
N ASP A 240 81.24 6.16 -33.19
CA ASP A 240 82.46 5.77 -33.89
C ASP A 240 83.17 7.01 -34.43
N SER A 241 84.47 7.02 -34.19
CA SER A 241 85.46 8.04 -34.53
C SER A 241 85.84 8.05 -36.01
#